data_AF-A0A563CNS2-F1
#
_entry.id   AF-A0A563CNS2-F1
#
_cell.length_a   1.000
_cell.length_b   1.000
_cell.length_c   1.000
_cell.angle_alpha   90.00
_cell.angle_beta   90.00
_cell.angle_gamma   90.00
#
_symmetry.space_group_name_H-M   'P 1'
#
loop_
_entity.id
_entity.type
_entity.pdbx_description
1 polymer ?
#
loop_
_entity_poly.entity_id
_entity_poly.type
_entity_poly.pdbx_seq_one_letter_code
_entity_poly.pdbx_strand_id
1 'polypeptide(L)'
;MKKLEKKSFNNIMNEIRESMRPSQKVLSKIFHFRPIEIFLDFIDYVLFRSYTLILSILGMILSTILIYTMSIYVGFYPYGSEQFIGIAIGFIIGIIVDFIISRTKNKNIRHTKKRTK
;
A
#
# COMPACT_ATOMS: atom_id res chain seq x y z
N MET A 1 -14.81 -8.31 13.02
CA MET A 1 -14.20 -8.38 14.37
C MET A 1 -15.20 -7.85 15.38
N LYS A 2 -15.53 -8.69 16.36
CA LYS A 2 -16.72 -8.58 17.21
C LYS A 2 -16.48 -7.52 18.29
N LYS A 3 -17.49 -6.70 18.62
CA LYS A 3 -17.45 -5.63 19.65
C LYS A 3 -16.82 -6.05 21.00
N LEU A 4 -16.88 -7.34 21.33
CA LEU A 4 -16.30 -7.94 22.54
C LEU A 4 -14.76 -7.95 22.55
N GLU A 5 -14.12 -8.12 21.39
CA GLU A 5 -12.64 -8.12 21.27
C GLU A 5 -12.08 -6.72 21.54
N LYS A 6 -12.79 -5.66 21.13
CA LYS A 6 -12.38 -4.26 21.37
C LYS A 6 -12.33 -3.88 22.85
N LYS A 7 -13.23 -4.41 23.69
CA LYS A 7 -13.25 -4.10 25.13
C LYS A 7 -12.10 -4.76 25.88
N SER A 8 -11.85 -6.04 25.59
CA SER A 8 -10.71 -6.78 26.12
C SER A 8 -9.37 -6.15 25.66
N PHE A 9 -9.28 -5.82 24.37
CA PHE A 9 -8.12 -5.16 23.79
C PHE A 9 -7.83 -3.80 24.42
N ASN A 10 -8.85 -2.98 24.67
CA ASN A 10 -8.68 -1.68 25.32
C ASN A 10 -8.20 -1.80 26.77
N ASN A 11 -8.65 -2.81 27.51
CA ASN A 11 -8.20 -3.03 28.88
C ASN A 11 -6.72 -3.44 28.91
N ILE A 12 -6.32 -4.39 28.07
CA ILE A 12 -4.93 -4.82 27.92
C ILE A 12 -4.05 -3.64 27.47
N MET A 13 -4.52 -2.85 26.51
CA MET A 13 -3.78 -1.69 26.00
C MET A 13 -3.62 -0.59 27.07
N ASN A 14 -4.58 -0.41 27.97
CA ASN A 14 -4.46 0.52 29.09
C ASN A 14 -3.43 0.04 30.12
N GLU A 15 -3.41 -1.25 30.43
CA GLU A 15 -2.45 -1.87 31.34
C GLU A 15 -1.01 -1.80 30.79
N ILE A 16 -0.83 -2.06 29.49
CA ILE A 16 0.45 -1.88 28.80
C ILE A 16 0.84 -0.39 28.73
N ARG A 17 -0.12 0.52 28.49
CA ARG A 17 0.16 1.95 28.50
C ARG A 17 0.61 2.41 29.88
N GLU A 18 -0.01 1.95 30.96
CA GLU A 18 0.38 2.32 32.34
C GLU A 18 1.84 1.96 32.66
N SER A 19 2.36 0.86 32.11
CA SER A 19 3.75 0.43 32.26
C SER A 19 4.74 1.09 31.28
N MET A 20 4.27 1.88 30.32
CA MET A 20 5.13 2.60 29.35
C MET A 20 5.61 3.97 29.84
N ARG A 21 6.82 4.36 29.39
CA ARG A 21 7.36 5.73 29.60
C ARG A 21 6.45 6.78 28.92
N PRO A 22 6.40 8.03 29.42
CA PRO A 22 5.49 9.07 28.91
C PRO A 22 5.60 9.32 27.40
N SER A 23 6.81 9.26 26.84
CA SER A 23 7.08 9.39 25.41
C SER A 23 6.48 8.22 24.58
N GLN A 24 6.50 7.01 25.12
CA GLN A 24 5.94 5.82 24.48
C GLN A 24 4.40 5.80 24.56
N LYS A 25 3.81 6.39 25.61
CA LYS A 25 2.34 6.62 25.69
C LYS A 25 1.85 7.53 24.56
N VAL A 26 2.61 8.58 24.23
CA VAL A 26 2.28 9.51 23.14
C VAL A 26 2.37 8.81 21.78
N LEU A 27 3.45 8.06 21.53
CA LEU A 27 3.59 7.25 20.32
C LEU A 27 2.46 6.21 20.20
N SER A 28 2.14 5.48 21.27
CA SER A 28 1.01 4.53 21.29
C SER A 28 -0.32 5.19 20.92
N LYS A 29 -0.55 6.44 21.36
CA LYS A 29 -1.76 7.21 21.04
C LYS A 29 -1.80 7.67 19.58
N ILE A 30 -0.64 7.99 19.00
CA ILE A 30 -0.50 8.37 17.57
C ILE A 30 -0.72 7.15 16.68
N PHE A 31 -0.06 6.03 16.98
CA PHE A 31 -0.20 4.80 16.20
C PHE A 31 -1.60 4.19 16.29
N HIS A 32 -2.32 4.36 17.42
CA HIS A 32 -3.72 3.93 17.57
C HIS A 32 -4.74 5.01 17.15
N PHE A 33 -4.30 6.08 16.50
CA PHE A 33 -5.22 7.04 15.91
C PHE A 33 -5.79 6.43 14.62
N ARG A 34 -7.11 6.24 14.55
CA ARG A 34 -7.79 5.56 13.42
C ARG A 34 -7.28 5.94 12.02
N PRO A 35 -7.06 7.22 11.67
CA PRO A 35 -6.54 7.59 10.37
C PRO A 35 -5.14 7.03 10.10
N ILE A 36 -4.29 7.00 11.13
CA ILE A 36 -2.92 6.50 11.07
C ILE A 36 -2.93 4.98 10.98
N GLU A 37 -3.77 4.29 11.74
CA GLU A 37 -3.99 2.83 11.60
C GLU A 37 -4.42 2.48 10.17
N ILE A 38 -5.40 3.19 9.60
CA ILE A 38 -5.86 2.94 8.22
C ILE A 38 -4.75 3.19 7.21
N PHE A 39 -3.94 4.24 7.41
CA PHE A 39 -2.84 4.56 6.51
C PHE A 39 -1.70 3.55 6.60
N LEU A 40 -1.37 3.07 7.80
CA LEU A 40 -0.39 2.01 8.03
C LEU A 40 -0.88 0.69 7.46
N ASP A 41 -2.13 0.30 7.72
CA ASP A 41 -2.74 -0.90 7.12
C ASP A 41 -2.76 -0.81 5.58
N PHE A 42 -3.00 0.39 5.03
CA PHE A 42 -2.94 0.62 3.60
C PHE A 42 -1.52 0.50 3.06
N ILE A 43 -0.53 1.10 3.74
CA ILE A 43 0.88 1.01 3.38
C ILE A 43 1.34 -0.45 3.43
N ASP A 44 1.05 -1.18 4.51
CA ASP A 44 1.39 -2.59 4.63
C ASP A 44 0.69 -3.39 3.53
N TYR A 45 -0.60 -3.18 3.31
CA TYR A 45 -1.34 -3.87 2.24
C TYR A 45 -0.77 -3.60 0.84
N VAL A 46 -0.30 -2.39 0.59
CA VAL A 46 0.21 -1.95 -0.71
C VAL A 46 1.68 -2.32 -0.91
N LEU A 47 2.54 -2.14 0.10
CA LEU A 47 3.97 -2.49 0.05
C LEU A 47 4.19 -3.99 0.04
N PHE A 48 3.39 -4.78 0.75
CA PHE A 48 3.52 -6.25 0.71
C PHE A 48 3.03 -6.86 -0.62
N ARG A 49 2.45 -6.04 -1.51
CA ARG A 49 1.92 -6.51 -2.79
C ARG A 49 2.96 -6.37 -3.90
N SER A 50 3.64 -7.48 -4.18
CA SER A 50 4.79 -7.54 -5.09
C SER A 50 4.54 -6.91 -6.47
N TYR A 51 3.33 -7.06 -7.02
CA TYR A 51 3.00 -6.51 -8.35
C TYR A 51 2.97 -4.99 -8.38
N THR A 52 2.49 -4.34 -7.32
CA THR A 52 2.43 -2.88 -7.25
C THR A 52 3.84 -2.28 -7.25
N LEU A 53 4.76 -2.86 -6.48
CA LEU A 53 6.17 -2.44 -6.46
C LEU A 53 6.86 -2.66 -7.81
N ILE A 54 6.70 -3.86 -8.40
CA ILE A 54 7.31 -4.20 -9.69
C ILE A 54 6.82 -3.26 -10.80
N LEU A 55 5.51 -3.02 -10.89
CA LEU A 55 4.93 -2.14 -11.90
C LEU A 55 5.31 -0.67 -11.70
N SER A 56 5.52 -0.23 -10.45
CA SER A 56 6.01 1.12 -10.15
C SER A 56 7.43 1.32 -10.66
N ILE A 57 8.33 0.36 -10.41
CA ILE A 57 9.71 0.39 -10.91
C ILE A 57 9.72 0.34 -12.44
N LEU A 58 8.90 -0.51 -13.04
CA LEU A 58 8.80 -0.64 -14.49
C LEU A 58 8.27 0.65 -15.15
N GLY A 59 7.29 1.30 -14.51
CA GLY A 59 6.77 2.60 -14.90
C GLY A 59 7.81 3.71 -14.81
N MET A 60 8.65 3.70 -13.76
CA MET A 60 9.79 4.61 -13.63
C MET A 60 10.75 4.45 -14.81
N ILE A 61 11.15 3.21 -15.12
CA ILE A 61 12.09 2.93 -16.22
C ILE A 61 11.51 3.40 -17.56
N LEU A 62 10.25 3.05 -17.86
CA LEU A 62 9.59 3.48 -19.09
C LEU A 62 9.50 5.01 -19.20
N SER A 63 9.11 5.67 -18.12
CA SER A 63 9.01 7.14 -18.07
C SER A 63 10.37 7.78 -18.30
N THR A 64 11.43 7.28 -17.64
CA THR A 64 12.79 7.77 -17.84
C THR A 64 13.20 7.63 -19.30
N ILE A 65 13.00 6.46 -19.92
CA ILE A 65 13.34 6.24 -21.35
C ILE A 65 12.59 7.24 -22.24
N LEU A 66 11.29 7.41 -22.01
CA LEU A 66 10.45 8.28 -22.83
C LEU A 66 10.86 9.76 -22.72
N ILE A 67 11.11 10.23 -21.50
CA ILE A 67 11.54 11.60 -21.23
C ILE A 67 12.93 11.86 -21.81
N TYR A 68 13.88 10.95 -21.60
CA TYR A 68 15.25 11.10 -22.10
C TYR A 68 15.31 11.06 -23.64
N THR A 69 14.47 10.22 -24.26
CA THR A 69 14.37 10.18 -25.72
C THR A 69 13.84 11.51 -26.24
N MET A 70 12.77 12.05 -25.65
CA MET A 70 12.22 13.36 -26.02
C MET A 70 13.21 14.50 -25.77
N SER A 71 14.00 14.41 -24.69
CA SER A 71 14.97 15.44 -24.35
C SER A 71 16.08 15.56 -25.41
N ILE A 72 16.49 14.44 -26.02
CA ILE A 72 17.46 14.44 -27.14
C ILE A 72 16.89 15.18 -28.35
N TYR A 73 15.59 15.03 -28.65
CA TYR A 73 14.97 15.71 -29.79
C TYR A 73 14.81 17.22 -29.59
N VAL A 74 14.55 17.66 -28.35
CA VAL A 74 14.27 19.07 -28.05
C VAL A 74 15.53 19.82 -27.56
N GLY A 75 16.58 19.11 -27.16
CA GLY A 75 17.85 19.69 -26.69
C GLY A 75 17.85 20.17 -25.24
N PHE A 76 16.91 19.70 -24.41
CA PHE A 76 16.86 20.02 -22.99
C PHE A 76 17.43 18.86 -22.14
N TYR A 77 18.02 19.18 -21.00
CA TYR A 77 18.42 18.19 -19.99
C TYR A 77 17.30 18.04 -18.95
N PRO A 78 16.74 16.84 -18.73
CA PRO A 78 15.73 16.62 -17.71
C PRO A 78 16.32 16.75 -16.31
N TYR A 79 15.55 17.27 -15.36
CA TYR A 79 15.98 17.48 -13.97
C TYR A 79 16.00 16.18 -13.14
N GLY A 80 15.38 15.11 -13.64
CA GLY A 80 15.28 13.80 -12.99
C GLY A 80 14.05 13.67 -12.09
N SER A 81 13.42 14.76 -11.69
CA SER A 81 12.16 14.75 -10.93
C SER A 81 10.97 14.26 -11.75
N GLU A 82 11.07 14.29 -13.07
CA GLU A 82 10.03 13.81 -13.98
C GLU A 82 9.84 12.27 -13.86
N GLN A 83 10.82 11.56 -13.29
CA GLN A 83 10.76 10.12 -13.03
C GLN A 83 9.72 9.76 -11.96
N PHE A 84 9.43 10.67 -11.01
CA PHE A 84 8.41 10.47 -9.99
C PHE A 84 7.00 10.35 -10.59
N ILE A 85 6.77 10.95 -11.75
CA ILE A 85 5.51 10.82 -12.49
C ILE A 85 5.35 9.38 -12.99
N GLY A 86 6.42 8.79 -13.52
CA GLY A 86 6.46 7.38 -13.94
C GLY A 86 6.20 6.41 -12.80
N ILE A 87 6.77 6.69 -11.62
CA ILE A 87 6.51 5.92 -10.39
C ILE A 87 5.02 6.02 -10.02
N ALA A 88 4.45 7.22 -10.00
CA ALA A 88 3.04 7.41 -9.65
C ALA A 88 2.09 6.67 -10.62
N ILE A 89 2.37 6.73 -11.93
CA ILE A 89 1.59 6.04 -12.95
C ILE A 89 1.71 4.52 -12.79
N GLY A 90 2.94 4.01 -12.66
CA GLY A 90 3.21 2.57 -12.48
C GLY A 90 2.56 2.02 -11.21
N PHE A 91 2.52 2.82 -10.14
CA PHE A 91 1.84 2.50 -8.89
C PHE A 91 0.33 2.39 -9.04
N ILE A 92 -0.31 3.35 -9.74
CA ILE A 92 -1.75 3.30 -10.02
C ILE A 92 -2.11 2.07 -10.85
N ILE A 93 -1.34 1.78 -11.89
CA ILE A 93 -1.53 0.58 -12.73
C ILE A 93 -1.33 -0.69 -11.89
N GLY A 94 -0.31 -0.70 -11.02
CA GLY A 94 -0.04 -1.75 -10.06
C GLY A 94 -1.26 -2.12 -9.24
N ILE A 95 -1.86 -1.13 -8.57
CA ILE A 95 -3.07 -1.29 -7.76
C ILE A 95 -4.24 -1.84 -8.59
N ILE A 96 -4.43 -1.35 -9.83
CA ILE A 96 -5.52 -1.79 -10.71
C ILE A 96 -5.34 -3.26 -11.09
N VAL A 97 -4.15 -3.65 -11.55
CA VAL A 97 -3.84 -5.04 -11.93
C VAL A 97 -4.06 -5.96 -10.73
N ASP A 98 -3.59 -5.54 -9.57
CA ASP A 98 -3.78 -6.25 -8.33
C ASP A 98 -5.27 -6.41 -7.98
N PHE A 99 -6.07 -5.36 -8.12
CA PHE A 99 -7.51 -5.43 -7.91
C PHE A 99 -8.18 -6.47 -8.84
N ILE A 100 -7.79 -6.50 -10.11
CA ILE A 100 -8.30 -7.45 -11.11
C ILE A 100 -7.89 -8.89 -10.75
N ILE A 101 -6.62 -9.14 -10.42
CA ILE A 101 -6.13 -10.48 -10.06
C ILE A 101 -6.84 -11.00 -8.81
N SER A 102 -6.99 -10.16 -7.78
CA SER A 102 -7.68 -10.53 -6.54
C SER A 102 -9.15 -10.88 -6.81
N ARG A 103 -9.85 -10.09 -7.62
CA ARG A 103 -11.22 -10.37 -8.07
C ARG A 103 -11.33 -11.71 -8.81
N THR A 104 -10.40 -11.99 -9.72
CA THR A 104 -10.41 -13.23 -10.51
C THR A 104 -10.14 -14.46 -9.64
N LYS A 105 -9.17 -14.41 -8.73
CA LYS A 105 -8.87 -15.49 -7.78
C LYS A 105 -10.08 -15.81 -6.90
N ASN A 106 -10.80 -14.78 -6.43
CA ASN A 106 -11.97 -14.94 -5.58
C ASN A 106 -13.18 -15.52 -6.33
N LYS A 107 -13.32 -15.23 -7.63
CA LYS A 107 -14.35 -15.83 -8.49
C LYS A 107 -14.09 -17.34 -8.69
N ASN A 108 -12.83 -17.74 -8.86
CA ASN A 108 -12.46 -19.14 -9.05
C ASN A 108 -12.75 -20.01 -7.81
N ILE A 109 -12.53 -19.49 -6.59
CA ILE A 109 -12.84 -20.18 -5.33
C ILE A 109 -14.35 -20.41 -5.16
N ARG A 110 -15.21 -19.50 -5.63
CA ARG A 110 -16.66 -19.69 -5.59
C ARG A 110 -17.14 -20.75 -6.59
N HIS A 111 -16.49 -20.84 -7.75
CA HIS A 111 -16.81 -21.85 -8.75
C HIS A 111 -16.38 -23.26 -8.32
N THR A 112 -15.23 -23.42 -7.66
CA THR A 112 -14.80 -24.73 -7.13
C THR A 112 -15.71 -25.21 -5.99
N LYS A 113 -16.12 -24.31 -5.09
CA LYS A 113 -17.04 -24.64 -3.99
C LYS A 113 -18.46 -25.01 -4.43
N LYS A 114 -18.86 -24.61 -5.65
CA LYS A 114 -20.16 -24.94 -6.25
C LYS A 114 -20.14 -26.25 -7.05
N ARG A 115 -18.96 -26.76 -7.39
CA ARG A 115 -18.76 -28.07 -8.04
C ARG A 115 -18.60 -29.23 -7.04
N THR A 116 -18.32 -28.94 -5.78
CA THR A 116 -18.15 -29.93 -4.70
C THR A 116 -19.40 -30.10 -3.83
N LYS A 117 -20.52 -29.50 -4.21
CA LYS A 117 -21.87 -29.82 -3.71
C LYS A 117 -22.65 -30.48 -4.83
#